data_AF-S2JIL4-F1
#
_entry.id   AF-S2JIL4-F1
#
_cell.length_a   1.000
_cell.length_b   1.000
_cell.length_c   1.000
_cell.angle_alpha   90.00
_cell.angle_beta   90.00
_cell.angle_gamma   90.00
#
_symmetry.space_group_name_H-M   'P 1'
#
loop_
_entity.id
_entity.type
_entity.pdbx_description
1 polymer ?
#
loop_
_entity_poly.entity_id
_entity_poly.type
_entity_poly.pdbx_seq_one_letter_code
_entity_poly.pdbx_strand_id
1 'polypeptide(L)'
;MKSGILFIFLVLYQSIVCHIVIVSSNDTHLDKPAAFGPRLTKHGVLGNLILAPTESKQGCLPCASQGKNWIAIVERGGCSFVEKVRSLQASGAIAVIIGDRHYNGWITMYATDTDASDVVIPSVYVAQYQFLSLIQHLQDKQNSSVIIRITKNELFTWYDTLIVRYMA
;
A
#
# COMPACT_ATOMS: atom_id res chain seq x y z
N MET A 1 6.63 4.94 39.29
CA MET A 1 5.64 3.94 38.80
C MET A 1 4.45 4.52 38.04
N LYS A 2 3.88 5.69 38.37
CA LYS A 2 2.74 6.27 37.62
C LYS A 2 3.09 6.81 36.21
N SER A 3 4.33 7.28 36.00
CA SER A 3 4.79 7.84 34.72
C SER A 3 5.01 6.79 33.62
N GLY A 4 5.40 5.56 33.98
CA GLY A 4 5.68 4.50 33.00
C GLY A 4 4.40 3.90 32.40
N ILE A 5 3.34 3.82 33.18
CA ILE A 5 2.04 3.31 32.73
C ILE A 5 1.39 4.30 31.75
N LEU A 6 1.46 5.60 32.02
CA LEU A 6 0.96 6.63 31.09
C LEU A 6 1.74 6.64 29.76
N PHE A 7 3.05 6.41 29.80
CA PHE A 7 3.89 6.32 28.61
C PHE A 7 3.57 5.06 27.78
N ILE A 8 3.34 3.92 28.44
CA ILE A 8 2.89 2.69 27.77
C ILE A 8 1.50 2.89 27.13
N PHE A 9 0.56 3.56 27.81
CA PHE A 9 -0.74 3.89 27.21
C PHE A 9 -0.63 4.87 26.04
N LEU A 10 0.29 5.84 26.07
CA LEU A 10 0.56 6.75 24.94
C LEU A 10 1.20 6.04 23.74
N VAL A 11 2.11 5.09 23.98
CA VAL A 11 2.73 4.26 22.94
C VAL A 11 1.71 3.29 22.32
N LEU A 12 0.86 2.68 23.13
CA LEU A 12 -0.23 1.80 22.67
C LEU A 12 -1.33 2.56 21.92
N TYR A 13 -1.64 3.80 22.31
CA TYR A 13 -2.63 4.65 21.63
C TYR A 13 -2.18 5.09 20.22
N GLN A 14 -0.88 5.21 19.99
CA GLN A 14 -0.33 5.52 18.65
C GLN A 14 -0.25 4.32 17.71
N SER A 15 -0.64 3.11 18.12
CA SER A 15 -0.34 1.88 17.36
C SER A 15 -1.36 1.50 16.29
N ILE A 16 -2.42 2.28 16.10
CA ILE A 16 -3.45 2.00 15.09
C ILE A 16 -3.48 3.14 14.10
N VAL A 17 -2.51 3.17 13.18
CA VAL A 17 -2.57 4.10 12.05
C VAL A 17 -2.81 3.27 10.80
N CYS A 18 -4.06 3.29 10.37
CA CYS A 18 -4.47 2.77 9.07
C CYS A 18 -4.08 3.77 7.97
N HIS A 19 -3.67 3.25 6.82
CA HIS A 19 -2.97 4.03 5.79
C HIS A 19 -3.71 4.07 4.46
N ILE A 20 -4.60 3.11 4.20
CA ILE A 20 -5.51 3.16 3.07
C ILE A 20 -6.90 3.51 3.62
N VAL A 21 -7.48 4.59 3.13
CA VAL A 21 -8.83 5.04 3.51
C VAL A 21 -9.74 4.99 2.30
N ILE A 22 -10.88 4.31 2.41
CA ILE A 22 -11.94 4.34 1.41
C ILE A 22 -12.75 5.61 1.63
N VAL A 23 -12.75 6.50 0.64
CA VAL A 23 -13.30 7.86 0.80
C VAL A 23 -14.81 7.85 1.03
N SER A 24 -15.54 6.88 0.46
CA SER A 24 -17.00 6.83 0.59
C SER A 24 -17.50 6.36 1.94
N SER A 25 -16.76 5.46 2.61
CA SER A 25 -17.19 4.83 3.87
C SER A 25 -16.35 5.25 5.08
N ASN A 26 -15.20 5.89 4.84
CA ASN A 26 -14.15 6.11 5.84
C ASN A 26 -13.60 4.80 6.43
N ASP A 27 -13.80 3.67 5.76
CA ASP A 27 -13.16 2.42 6.16
C ASP A 27 -11.65 2.53 5.96
N THR A 28 -10.91 2.00 6.92
CA THR A 28 -9.46 2.16 6.95
C THR A 28 -8.76 0.81 7.02
N HIS A 29 -7.66 0.68 6.27
CA HIS A 29 -6.88 -0.54 6.17
C HIS A 29 -5.41 -0.27 6.45
N LEU A 30 -4.78 -1.18 7.19
CA LEU A 30 -3.35 -1.19 7.40
C LEU A 30 -2.63 -1.59 6.11
N ASP A 31 -1.47 -0.98 5.87
CA ASP A 31 -0.59 -1.33 4.79
C ASP A 31 0.88 -1.32 5.26
N LYS A 32 1.78 -1.75 4.38
CA LYS A 32 3.21 -1.69 4.60
C LYS A 32 3.90 -1.16 3.34
N PRO A 33 4.64 -0.05 3.39
CA PRO A 33 5.27 0.51 2.19
C PRO A 33 6.37 -0.41 1.65
N ALA A 34 6.56 -0.37 0.33
CA ALA A 34 7.69 -1.02 -0.32
C ALA A 34 9.03 -0.44 0.18
N ALA A 35 10.10 -1.25 0.14
CA ALA A 35 11.46 -0.79 0.38
C ALA A 35 12.14 -0.22 -0.88
N PHE A 36 11.40 -0.09 -1.99
CA PHE A 36 11.83 0.46 -3.27
C PHE A 36 10.82 1.48 -3.79
N GLY A 37 11.21 2.24 -4.83
CA GLY A 37 10.39 3.32 -5.38
C GLY A 37 10.25 4.51 -4.44
N PRO A 38 9.50 5.55 -4.84
CA PRO A 38 9.33 6.75 -4.04
C PRO A 38 8.49 6.48 -2.79
N ARG A 39 8.82 7.21 -1.73
CA ARG A 39 8.00 7.28 -0.51
C ARG A 39 6.77 8.16 -0.77
N LEU A 40 5.68 7.85 -0.07
CA LEU A 40 4.49 8.71 -0.06
C LEU A 40 4.84 10.11 0.45
N THR A 41 4.33 11.14 -0.22
CA THR A 41 4.44 12.53 0.24
C THR A 41 3.48 12.79 1.39
N LYS A 42 3.62 13.93 2.08
CA LYS A 42 2.70 14.36 3.15
C LYS A 42 1.22 14.41 2.72
N HIS A 43 0.96 14.58 1.43
CA HIS A 43 -0.40 14.65 0.89
C HIS A 43 -1.00 13.26 0.59
N GLY A 44 -0.18 12.21 0.62
CA GLY A 44 -0.58 10.87 0.21
C GLY A 44 -0.85 10.78 -1.30
N VAL A 45 -1.56 9.73 -1.69
CA VAL A 45 -2.05 9.51 -3.05
C VAL A 45 -3.57 9.31 -3.00
N LEU A 46 -4.31 10.08 -3.79
CA LEU A 46 -5.75 9.96 -3.95
C LEU A 46 -6.04 9.45 -5.36
N GLY A 47 -6.83 8.39 -5.49
CA GLY A 47 -7.13 7.82 -6.81
C GLY A 47 -8.24 6.79 -6.80
N ASN A 48 -8.66 6.38 -8.00
CA ASN A 48 -9.64 5.33 -8.18
C ASN A 48 -8.97 3.96 -8.01
N LEU A 49 -9.41 3.17 -7.04
CA LEU A 49 -8.95 1.81 -6.83
C LEU A 49 -9.52 0.91 -7.93
N ILE A 50 -8.65 0.22 -8.65
CA ILE A 50 -9.05 -0.66 -9.75
C ILE A 50 -8.28 -1.97 -9.63
N LEU A 51 -9.02 -3.07 -9.59
CA LEU A 51 -8.45 -4.42 -9.68
C LEU A 51 -7.83 -4.59 -11.07
N ALA A 52 -6.57 -5.03 -11.13
CA ALA A 52 -5.94 -5.23 -12.43
C ALA A 52 -6.74 -6.22 -13.30
N PRO A 53 -6.81 -5.99 -14.62
CA PRO A 53 -7.57 -6.83 -15.54
C PRO A 53 -7.11 -8.29 -15.50
N THR A 54 -7.98 -9.22 -15.92
CA THR A 54 -7.71 -10.66 -15.89
C THR A 54 -6.43 -11.07 -16.62
N GLU A 55 -6.11 -10.41 -17.74
CA GLU A 55 -4.87 -10.61 -18.51
C GLU A 55 -3.60 -10.33 -17.70
N SER A 56 -3.70 -9.49 -16.66
CA SER A 56 -2.63 -9.13 -15.75
C SER A 56 -3.13 -9.19 -14.30
N LYS A 57 -3.84 -10.27 -13.94
CA LYS A 57 -4.40 -10.46 -12.58
C LYS A 57 -3.33 -10.30 -11.48
N GLN A 58 -2.11 -10.73 -11.78
CA GLN A 58 -0.95 -10.63 -10.90
C GLN A 58 -0.08 -9.39 -11.21
N GLY A 59 -0.41 -8.56 -12.21
CA GLY A 59 0.38 -7.37 -12.54
C GLY A 59 1.71 -7.65 -13.23
N CYS A 60 1.98 -8.87 -13.67
CA CYS A 60 3.30 -9.23 -14.23
C CYS A 60 3.55 -8.66 -15.63
N LEU A 61 2.49 -8.33 -16.36
CA LEU A 61 2.56 -7.74 -17.69
C LEU A 61 1.82 -6.39 -17.71
N PRO A 62 2.25 -5.42 -18.53
CA PRO A 62 1.47 -4.21 -18.75
C PRO A 62 0.08 -4.55 -19.30
N CYS A 63 -0.93 -3.87 -18.79
CA CYS A 63 -2.32 -3.90 -19.28
C CYS A 63 -2.74 -2.55 -19.87
N ALA A 64 -3.93 -2.51 -20.48
CA ALA A 64 -4.53 -1.26 -20.94
C ALA A 64 -4.72 -0.28 -19.77
N SER A 65 -4.49 1.01 -20.03
CA SER A 65 -4.70 2.05 -19.02
C SER A 65 -6.15 2.08 -18.57
N GLN A 66 -6.38 2.13 -17.26
CA GLN A 66 -7.72 2.13 -16.66
C GLN A 66 -8.28 3.54 -16.43
N GLY A 67 -7.68 4.55 -17.05
CA GLY A 67 -8.07 5.96 -16.94
C GLY A 67 -7.05 6.82 -16.20
N LYS A 68 -7.45 8.02 -15.80
CA LYS A 68 -6.58 8.96 -15.08
C LYS A 68 -6.63 8.70 -13.57
N ASN A 69 -5.50 8.88 -12.89
CA ASN A 69 -5.38 8.81 -11.44
C ASN A 69 -5.89 7.49 -10.83
N TRP A 70 -5.58 6.36 -11.47
CA TRP A 70 -5.97 5.06 -10.97
C TRP A 70 -4.87 4.42 -10.13
N ILE A 71 -5.28 3.74 -9.07
CA ILE A 71 -4.44 2.98 -8.16
C ILE A 71 -4.73 1.51 -8.42
N ALA A 72 -3.72 0.77 -8.83
CA ALA A 72 -3.86 -0.64 -9.13
C ALA A 72 -3.88 -1.46 -7.83
N ILE A 73 -4.77 -2.45 -7.74
CA ILE A 73 -4.69 -3.51 -6.73
C ILE A 73 -4.48 -4.86 -7.42
N VAL A 74 -3.47 -5.60 -6.98
CA VAL A 74 -3.07 -6.89 -7.57
C VAL A 74 -2.74 -7.95 -6.53
N GLU A 75 -2.87 -9.21 -6.95
CA GLU A 75 -2.53 -10.36 -6.12
C GLU A 75 -1.02 -10.67 -6.17
N ARG A 76 -0.46 -11.06 -5.03
CA ARG A 76 0.90 -11.58 -4.88
C ARG A 76 1.07 -12.90 -5.66
N GLY A 77 2.30 -13.17 -6.10
CA GLY A 77 2.69 -14.39 -6.82
C GLY A 77 2.98 -14.16 -8.31
N GLY A 78 3.48 -15.18 -9.02
CA GLY A 78 3.77 -15.13 -10.46
C GLY A 78 5.10 -14.45 -10.83
N CYS A 79 5.38 -13.27 -10.30
CA CYS A 79 6.59 -12.47 -10.58
C CYS A 79 7.01 -11.64 -9.35
N SER A 80 8.16 -10.97 -9.43
CA SER A 80 8.71 -10.15 -8.34
C SER A 80 7.85 -8.90 -8.06
N PHE A 81 8.00 -8.31 -6.86
CA PHE A 81 7.27 -7.08 -6.51
C PHE A 81 7.64 -5.90 -7.40
N VAL A 82 8.92 -5.76 -7.75
CA VAL A 82 9.41 -4.67 -8.62
C VAL A 82 8.79 -4.78 -10.01
N GLU A 83 8.79 -5.99 -10.60
CA GLU A 83 8.17 -6.23 -11.91
C GLU A 83 6.68 -5.88 -11.92
N LYS A 84 5.94 -6.23 -10.87
CA LYS A 84 4.52 -5.86 -10.75
C LYS A 84 4.32 -4.35 -10.80
N VAL A 85 5.08 -3.62 -9.99
CA VAL A 85 4.94 -2.16 -9.89
C VAL A 85 5.38 -1.49 -11.19
N ARG A 86 6.47 -1.96 -11.80
CA ARG A 86 6.96 -1.48 -13.11
C ARG A 86 5.95 -1.70 -14.23
N SER A 87 5.37 -2.90 -14.32
CA SER A 87 4.36 -3.22 -15.35
C SER A 87 3.12 -2.34 -15.20
N LEU A 88 2.64 -2.13 -13.97
CA LEU A 88 1.47 -1.27 -13.72
C LEU A 88 1.78 0.22 -13.87
N GLN A 89 3.02 0.65 -13.58
CA GLN A 89 3.50 1.98 -13.92
C GLN A 89 3.47 2.21 -15.43
N ALA A 90 3.92 1.24 -16.23
CA ALA A 90 3.84 1.31 -17.69
C ALA A 90 2.39 1.39 -18.20
N SER A 91 1.43 0.83 -17.45
CA SER A 91 -0.01 0.98 -17.69
C SER A 91 -0.61 2.30 -17.19
N GLY A 92 0.21 3.19 -16.62
CA GLY A 92 -0.19 4.52 -16.16
C GLY A 92 -0.85 4.53 -14.77
N ALA A 93 -0.66 3.49 -13.95
CA ALA A 93 -1.08 3.54 -12.55
C ALA A 93 -0.27 4.60 -11.78
N ILE A 94 -0.89 5.29 -10.83
CA ILE A 94 -0.21 6.31 -10.02
C ILE A 94 0.27 5.78 -8.66
N ALA A 95 -0.20 4.60 -8.26
CA ALA A 95 0.28 3.82 -7.14
C ALA A 95 -0.16 2.36 -7.29
N VAL A 96 0.49 1.46 -6.55
CA VAL A 96 0.17 0.03 -6.58
C VAL A 96 -0.01 -0.53 -5.17
N ILE A 97 -1.11 -1.24 -4.97
CA ILE A 97 -1.39 -2.06 -3.79
C ILE A 97 -1.20 -3.52 -4.17
N ILE A 98 -0.27 -4.20 -3.52
CA ILE A 98 -0.05 -5.63 -3.70
C ILE A 98 -0.59 -6.33 -2.46
N GLY A 99 -1.52 -7.27 -2.63
CA GLY A 99 -2.03 -8.05 -1.50
C GLY A 99 -1.98 -9.54 -1.74
N ASP A 100 -2.12 -10.30 -0.68
CA ASP A 100 -2.15 -11.77 -0.74
C ASP A 100 -3.56 -12.25 -0.42
N ARG A 101 -4.11 -13.18 -1.22
CA ARG A 101 -5.45 -13.72 -1.00
C ARG A 101 -5.49 -14.84 0.03
N HIS A 102 -4.34 -15.43 0.36
CA HIS A 102 -4.23 -16.68 1.11
C HIS A 102 -3.34 -16.57 2.35
N TYR A 103 -2.50 -15.54 2.44
CA TYR A 103 -1.54 -15.35 3.53
C TYR A 103 -1.80 -14.06 4.31
N ASN A 104 -2.09 -14.21 5.61
CA ASN A 104 -2.39 -13.09 6.50
C ASN A 104 -1.16 -12.48 7.22
N GLY A 105 0.05 -12.77 6.75
CA GLY A 105 1.28 -12.21 7.32
C GLY A 105 1.74 -10.94 6.59
N TRP A 106 2.44 -10.07 7.32
CA TRP A 106 3.01 -8.84 6.76
C TRP A 106 4.33 -9.10 6.04
N ILE A 107 4.40 -8.76 4.76
CA ILE A 107 5.60 -8.93 3.93
C ILE A 107 6.24 -7.58 3.66
N THR A 108 7.57 -7.48 3.82
CA THR A 108 8.32 -6.33 3.29
C THR A 108 8.64 -6.60 1.82
N MET A 109 8.22 -5.69 0.94
CA MET A 109 8.54 -5.78 -0.48
C MET A 109 9.92 -5.18 -0.75
N TYR A 110 10.93 -6.02 -0.96
CA TYR A 110 12.28 -5.62 -1.36
C TYR A 110 12.50 -5.83 -2.85
N ALA A 111 13.44 -5.08 -3.44
CA ALA A 111 13.98 -5.39 -4.76
C ALA A 111 15.00 -6.53 -4.59
N THR A 112 14.71 -7.71 -5.13
CA THR A 112 15.54 -8.90 -4.91
C THR A 112 16.65 -9.04 -5.94
N ASP A 113 16.37 -8.76 -7.22
CA ASP A 113 17.30 -9.11 -8.31
C ASP A 113 17.33 -8.10 -9.48
N THR A 114 16.44 -7.10 -9.48
CA THR A 114 16.34 -6.09 -10.54
C THR A 114 16.56 -4.70 -9.96
N ASP A 115 17.32 -3.87 -10.69
CA ASP A 115 17.34 -2.43 -10.42
C ASP A 115 15.90 -1.91 -10.41
N ALA A 116 15.55 -1.15 -9.38
CA ALA A 116 14.22 -0.57 -9.18
C ALA A 116 14.27 0.96 -9.29
N SER A 117 15.38 1.53 -9.79
CA SER A 117 15.57 2.97 -9.98
C SER A 117 14.57 3.60 -10.95
N ASP A 118 14.00 2.80 -11.85
CA ASP A 118 12.98 3.20 -12.81
C ASP A 118 11.56 3.21 -12.23
N VAL A 119 11.36 2.66 -11.03
CA VAL A 119 10.07 2.70 -10.33
C VAL A 119 9.90 4.08 -9.69
N VAL A 120 8.99 4.88 -10.25
CA VAL A 120 8.70 6.26 -9.88
C VAL A 120 7.29 6.46 -9.31
N ILE A 121 6.56 5.36 -9.04
CA ILE A 121 5.27 5.39 -8.33
C ILE A 121 5.35 4.67 -6.98
N PRO A 122 4.66 5.16 -5.94
CA PRO A 122 4.66 4.52 -4.64
C PRO A 122 3.91 3.18 -4.66
N SER A 123 4.33 2.26 -3.82
CA SER A 123 3.65 0.97 -3.65
C SER A 123 3.60 0.49 -2.21
N VAL A 124 2.54 -0.25 -1.88
CA VAL A 124 2.27 -0.76 -0.53
C VAL A 124 1.78 -2.20 -0.58
N TYR A 125 2.05 -2.94 0.50
CA TYR A 125 1.60 -4.31 0.71
C TYR A 125 0.44 -4.35 1.72
N VAL A 126 -0.55 -5.20 1.46
CA VAL A 126 -1.66 -5.48 2.37
C VAL A 126 -1.78 -6.98 2.65
N ALA A 127 -2.01 -7.36 3.90
CA ALA A 127 -2.24 -8.75 4.27
C ALA A 127 -3.65 -9.22 3.85
N GLN A 128 -3.91 -10.53 3.97
CA GLN A 128 -5.13 -11.17 3.49
C GLN A 128 -6.42 -10.47 3.88
N TYR A 129 -6.62 -10.12 5.15
CA TYR A 129 -7.87 -9.50 5.57
C TYR A 129 -8.11 -8.14 4.89
N GLN A 130 -7.06 -7.32 4.79
CA GLN A 130 -7.16 -6.02 4.13
C GLN A 130 -7.37 -6.17 2.63
N PHE A 131 -6.66 -7.11 1.99
CA PHE A 131 -6.83 -7.39 0.57
C PHE A 131 -8.27 -7.82 0.25
N LEU A 132 -8.80 -8.80 0.98
CA LEU A 132 -10.17 -9.29 0.76
C LEU A 132 -11.21 -8.21 1.03
N SER A 133 -11.01 -7.38 2.06
CA SER A 133 -11.91 -6.25 2.34
C SER A 133 -11.92 -5.24 1.19
N LEU A 134 -10.75 -4.86 0.67
CA LEU A 134 -10.64 -3.95 -0.48
C LEU A 134 -11.32 -4.52 -1.74
N ILE A 135 -11.16 -5.82 -1.98
CA ILE A 135 -11.86 -6.52 -3.08
C ILE A 135 -13.38 -6.52 -2.87
N GLN A 136 -13.86 -6.70 -1.64
CA GLN A 136 -15.29 -6.63 -1.32
C GLN A 136 -15.87 -5.26 -1.67
N HIS A 137 -15.19 -4.17 -1.30
CA HIS A 137 -15.64 -2.82 -1.66
C HIS A 137 -15.73 -2.58 -3.17
N LEU A 138 -14.84 -3.20 -3.95
CA LEU A 138 -14.90 -3.15 -5.42
C LEU A 138 -16.09 -3.95 -5.97
N GLN A 139 -16.48 -5.05 -5.32
CA GLN A 139 -17.59 -5.90 -5.75
C GLN A 139 -18.95 -5.29 -5.39
N ASP A 140 -19.07 -4.70 -4.20
CA ASP A 140 -20.31 -4.07 -3.72
C ASP A 140 -20.72 -2.86 -4.57
N LYS A 141 -19.75 -2.24 -5.24
CA LYS A 141 -19.96 -1.08 -6.11
C LYS A 141 -20.04 -1.53 -7.56
N GLN A 142 -21.17 -2.15 -7.91
CA GLN A 142 -21.45 -2.73 -9.24
C GLN A 142 -21.28 -1.77 -10.44
N ASN A 143 -21.15 -0.45 -10.22
CA ASN A 143 -20.79 0.51 -11.27
C ASN A 143 -20.20 1.85 -10.76
N SER A 144 -19.78 1.93 -9.49
CA SER A 144 -19.27 3.17 -8.89
C SER A 144 -17.78 3.06 -8.63
N SER A 145 -17.04 4.12 -8.98
CA SER A 145 -15.60 4.19 -8.71
C SER A 145 -15.33 4.17 -7.20
N VAL A 146 -14.43 3.28 -6.76
CA VAL A 146 -13.99 3.21 -5.36
C VAL A 146 -12.80 4.13 -5.20
N ILE A 147 -13.02 5.34 -4.69
CA ILE A 147 -11.93 6.28 -4.45
C ILE A 147 -11.26 5.95 -3.11
N ILE A 148 -9.94 5.82 -3.13
CA ILE A 148 -9.13 5.61 -1.93
C ILE A 148 -8.07 6.69 -1.78
N ARG A 149 -7.65 6.89 -0.53
CA ARG A 149 -6.49 7.71 -0.17
C ARG A 149 -5.46 6.83 0.53
N ILE A 150 -4.26 6.77 -0.01
CA ILE A 150 -3.08 6.18 0.65
C ILE A 150 -2.33 7.30 1.36
N THR A 151 -2.23 7.27 2.67
CA THR A 151 -1.59 8.31 3.49
C THR A 151 -0.18 7.91 3.89
N LYS A 152 0.70 8.91 4.04
CA LYS A 152 2.06 8.66 4.53
C LYS A 152 1.99 8.20 5.98
N ASN A 153 2.77 7.16 6.30
CA ASN A 153 3.01 6.77 7.68
C ASN A 153 3.93 7.80 8.36
N GLU A 154 3.38 8.64 9.24
CA GLU A 154 4.19 9.54 10.08
C GLU A 154 4.94 8.80 11.19
N LEU A 155 4.55 7.54 11.48
CA LEU A 155 5.15 6.79 12.57
C LEU A 155 6.57 6.28 12.29
N PHE A 156 6.79 5.80 11.07
CA PHE A 156 8.10 5.28 10.66
C PHE A 156 9.20 6.36 10.73
N THR A 157 8.86 7.60 10.36
CA THR A 157 9.80 8.72 10.41
C THR A 157 10.26 9.06 11.82
N TRP A 158 9.41 8.96 12.83
CA TRP A 158 9.84 9.29 14.20
C TRP A 158 10.61 8.15 14.86
N TYR A 159 10.29 6.88 14.57
CA TYR A 159 11.06 5.76 15.12
C TYR A 159 12.49 5.75 14.57
N ASP A 160 12.68 5.96 13.26
CA ASP A 160 14.02 6.09 12.67
C ASP A 160 14.79 7.28 13.29
N THR A 161 14.11 8.41 13.52
CA THR A 161 14.73 9.60 14.12
C THR A 161 15.07 9.38 15.61
N LEU A 162 14.21 8.70 16.37
CA LEU A 162 14.45 8.40 17.79
C LEU A 162 15.55 7.35 17.96
N ILE A 163 15.58 6.30 17.13
CA ILE A 163 16.64 5.28 17.19
C ILE A 163 18.01 5.90 16.90
N VAL A 164 18.11 6.74 15.86
CA VAL A 164 19.37 7.44 15.52
C VAL A 164 19.78 8.42 16.64
N ARG A 165 18.84 9.06 17.34
CA ARG A 165 19.14 9.96 18.46
C ARG A 165 19.49 9.26 19.77
N TYR A 166 19.04 8.02 19.97
CA TYR A 166 19.35 7.23 21.17
C TYR A 166 20.61 6.35 21.02
N MET A 167 21.10 6.13 19.80
CA MET A 167 22.35 5.43 19.51
C MET A 167 23.56 6.37 19.25
N ALA A 168 23.39 7.68 19.47
CA ALA A 168 24.43 8.71 19.35
C ALA A 168 24.77 9.33 20.71
#